data_AF-A0A521YRP3-F1
#
_entry.id   AF-A0A521YRP3-F1
#
_cell.length_a   1.000
_cell.length_b   1.000
_cell.length_c   1.000
_cell.angle_alpha   90.00
_cell.angle_beta   90.00
_cell.angle_gamma   90.00
#
_symmetry.space_group_name_H-M   'P 1'
#
loop_
_entity.id
_entity.type
_entity.pdbx_description
1 polymer ?
#
loop_
_entity_poly.entity_id
_entity_poly.type
_entity_poly.pdbx_seq_one_letter_code
_entity_poly.pdbx_strand_id
1 'polypeptide(L)' 'MSDSGYNYSEFVASPNEFLDFAVQAPKVTMRAPSFPLEDLATGEAVQMSELWASGVALVEFGSFT' A
#
# COMPACT_ATOMS: atom_id res chain seq x y z
N MET A 1 -4.45 -3.88 -28.18
CA MET A 1 -3.94 -2.97 -27.15
C MET A 1 -4.75 -3.27 -25.92
N SER A 2 -4.21 -4.06 -25.00
CA SER A 2 -4.87 -4.35 -23.71
C SER A 2 -4.84 -3.06 -22.91
N ASP A 3 -6.02 -2.54 -22.59
CA ASP A 3 -6.19 -1.37 -21.74
C ASP A 3 -5.73 -1.76 -20.34
N SER A 4 -4.49 -1.43 -19.98
CA SER A 4 -3.94 -1.67 -18.65
C SER A 4 -4.55 -0.66 -17.69
N GLY A 5 -5.83 -0.85 -17.37
CA GLY A 5 -6.59 -0.01 -16.45
C GLY A 5 -6.03 -0.14 -15.04
N TYR A 6 -5.79 0.99 -14.39
CA TYR A 6 -5.38 1.03 -12.99
C TYR A 6 -6.51 0.47 -12.10
N ASN A 7 -6.19 -0.52 -11.24
CA ASN A 7 -7.17 -1.28 -10.45
C ASN A 7 -8.00 -0.49 -9.43
N TYR A 8 -7.75 0.81 -9.27
CA TYR A 8 -8.53 1.69 -8.41
C TYR A 8 -9.13 2.89 -9.14
N SER A 9 -9.21 2.84 -10.47
CA SER A 9 -10.04 3.80 -11.23
C SER A 9 -11.51 3.74 -10.81
N GLU A 10 -11.97 2.56 -10.38
CA GLU A 10 -13.26 2.34 -9.75
C GLU A 10 -13.07 1.55 -8.45
N PHE A 11 -13.52 2.11 -7.33
CA PHE A 11 -13.45 1.43 -6.04
C PHE A 11 -14.61 0.45 -5.89
N VAL A 12 -14.39 -0.82 -6.22
CA VAL A 12 -15.40 -1.90 -6.14
C VAL A 12 -15.15 -2.74 -4.89
N ALA A 13 -15.41 -2.18 -3.70
CA ALA A 13 -15.44 -2.96 -2.47
C ALA A 13 -16.88 -3.09 -1.97
N SER A 14 -17.26 -4.27 -1.46
CA SER A 14 -18.51 -4.38 -0.72
C SER A 14 -18.42 -3.57 0.59
N PRO A 15 -19.52 -2.97 1.08
CA PRO A 15 -19.49 -2.17 2.31
C PRO A 15 -18.91 -2.91 3.53
N ASN A 16 -19.05 -4.24 3.58
CA ASN A 16 -18.53 -5.08 4.65
C ASN A 16 -17.00 -5.28 4.56
N GLU A 17 -16.45 -5.46 3.35
CA GLU A 17 -14.99 -5.58 3.16
C GLU A 17 -14.27 -4.29 3.53
N PHE A 18 -14.89 -3.13 3.26
CA PHE A 18 -14.32 -1.85 3.63
C PHE A 18 -14.38 -1.59 5.15
N LEU A 19 -15.39 -2.11 5.84
CA LEU A 19 -15.55 -1.95 7.29
C LEU A 19 -14.39 -2.58 8.06
N ASP A 20 -13.98 -3.81 7.71
CA ASP A 20 -12.86 -4.48 8.36
C ASP A 20 -11.54 -3.74 8.12
N PHE A 21 -11.32 -3.25 6.90
CA PHE A 21 -10.18 -2.38 6.60
C PHE A 21 -10.22 -1.10 7.42
N ALA A 22 -11.35 -0.40 7.48
CA ALA A 22 -11.48 0.87 8.21
C ALA A 22 -11.22 0.73 9.72
N VAL A 23 -11.55 -0.42 10.31
CA VAL A 23 -11.28 -0.71 11.73
C VAL A 23 -9.79 -0.98 11.97
N GLN A 24 -9.12 -1.68 11.06
CA GLN A 24 -7.72 -2.12 11.20
C GLN A 24 -6.70 -1.17 10.56
N ALA A 25 -7.15 -0.22 9.75
CA ALA A 25 -6.28 0.67 8.99
C ALA A 25 -5.39 1.50 9.94
N PRO A 26 -4.14 1.79 9.53
CA PRO A 26 -3.29 2.74 10.23
C PRO A 26 -4.01 4.08 10.40
N LYS A 27 -4.09 4.57 11.64
CA LYS A 27 -4.73 5.86 11.94
C LYS A 27 -3.68 6.97 11.91
N VAL A 28 -4.13 8.19 11.61
CA VAL A 28 -3.28 9.38 11.75
C VAL A 28 -2.69 9.46 13.16
N THR A 29 -1.46 9.97 13.28
CA THR A 29 -0.67 10.07 14.52
C THR A 29 -0.15 8.74 15.10
N MET A 30 -0.54 7.59 14.54
CA MET A 30 0.10 6.33 14.90
C MET A 30 1.52 6.26 14.33
N ARG A 31 2.38 5.48 15.00
CA ARG A 31 3.67 5.10 14.42
C ARG A 31 3.42 4.31 13.14
N ALA A 32 4.11 4.68 12.06
CA ALA A 32 4.03 3.97 10.79
C ALA A 32 4.45 2.50 10.97
N PRO A 33 3.71 1.55 10.38
CA PRO A 33 4.03 0.12 10.49
C PRO A 33 5.37 -0.20 9.83
N SER A 34 6.02 -1.28 10.26
CA SER A 34 7.21 -1.81 9.61
C SER A 34 7.04 -3.30 9.37
N PHE A 35 7.29 -3.70 8.13
CA PHE A 35 7.21 -5.08 7.63
C PHE A 35 8.10 -5.22 6.39
N PRO A 36 8.49 -6.44 6.02
CA PRO A 36 9.31 -6.66 4.83
C PRO A 36 8.52 -6.36 3.57
N LEU A 37 9.18 -5.69 2.63
CA LEU A 37 8.72 -5.39 1.28
C LEU A 37 9.74 -5.93 0.28
N GLU A 38 9.30 -6.27 -0.92
CA GLU A 38 10.20 -6.57 -2.02
C GLU A 38 10.48 -5.28 -2.81
N ASP A 39 11.76 -4.97 -3.03
CA ASP A 39 12.17 -3.96 -4.00
C ASP A 39 12.14 -4.58 -5.41
N LEU A 40 11.20 -4.14 -6.24
CA LEU A 40 11.02 -4.67 -7.59
C LEU A 40 12.18 -4.36 -8.56
N ALA A 41 13.02 -3.37 -8.26
CA ALA A 41 14.18 -3.06 -9.10
C ALA A 41 15.33 -4.05 -8.88
N THR A 42 15.45 -4.59 -7.67
CA THR A 42 16.59 -5.41 -7.22
C THR A 42 16.20 -6.85 -6.89
N GLY A 43 14.94 -7.10 -6.56
CA GLY A 43 14.42 -8.37 -6.02
C GLY A 43 14.77 -8.58 -4.54
N GLU A 44 15.36 -7.60 -3.86
CA GLU A 44 15.77 -7.73 -2.47
C GLU A 44 14.63 -7.40 -1.50
N ALA A 45 14.68 -8.01 -0.31
CA ALA A 45 13.79 -7.67 0.77
C ALA A 45 14.29 -6.42 1.51
N VAL A 46 13.45 -5.39 1.62
CA VAL A 46 13.71 -4.15 2.35
C VAL A 46 12.72 -4.00 3.50
N GLN A 47 13.15 -3.48 4.65
CA GLN A 47 12.20 -3.15 5.71
C GLN A 47 11.54 -1.80 5.46
N MET A 48 10.21 -1.75 5.54
CA MET A 48 9.45 -0.50 5.35
C MET A 48 9.89 0.63 6.30
N SER A 49 10.42 0.31 7.48
CA SER A 49 11.01 1.32 8.39
C SER A 49 12.20 2.09 7.83
N GLU A 50 12.93 1.50 6.90
CA GLU A 50 14.06 2.16 6.23
C GLU A 50 13.57 3.28 5.31
N LEU A 51 12.41 3.08 4.67
CA LEU A 51 11.76 4.11 3.84
C LEU A 51 11.32 5.31 4.67
N TRP A 52 10.71 5.06 5.84
CA TRP A 52 10.31 6.13 6.78
C TRP A 52 11.48 6.95 7.31
N ALA A 53 12.63 6.30 7.51
CA ALA A 53 13.82 6.95 8.04
C ALA A 53 14.49 7.88 7.00
N SER A 54 14.27 7.62 5.70
CA SER A 54 14.87 8.39 4.62
C SER A 54 14.23 9.77 4.40
N GLY A 55 12.98 9.97 4.82
CA GLY A 55 12.27 11.23 4.67
C GLY A 55 10.75 11.07 4.70
N VAL A 56 10.05 12.09 4.20
CA VAL A 56 8.60 12.01 4.01
C VAL A 56 8.31 11.04 2.86
N ALA A 57 7.53 10.01 3.14
CA ALA A 57 7.13 9.01 2.17
C ALA A 57 5.65 9.16 1.80
N LEU A 58 5.37 9.11 0.49
CA LEU A 58 4.02 8.93 -0.05
C LEU A 58 3.90 7.47 -0.50
N VAL A 59 2.89 6.77 0.02
CA VAL A 59 2.65 5.35 -0.32
C VAL A 59 1.32 5.23 -1.02
N GLU A 60 1.35 4.59 -2.18
CA GLU A 60 0.19 4.30 -3.00
C GLU A 60 0.00 2.78 -3.05
N PHE A 61 -1.24 2.33 -2.81
CA PHE A 61 -1.60 0.93 -2.96
C PHE A 61 -2.22 0.75 -4.34
N GLY A 62 -1.58 -0.07 -5.15
CA GLY A 62 -1.93 -0.35 -6.53
C GLY A 62 -1.85 -1.85 -6.80
N SER A 63 -2.65 -2.37 -7.71
CA SER A 63 -2.39 -3.66 -8.35
C SER A 63 -2.40 -3.50 -9.86
N PHE A 64 -1.44 -4.11 -10.53
CA PHE A 64 -1.46 -4.22 -11.99
C PHE A 64 -2.20 -5.53 -12.35
N THR A 65 -3.19 -5.43 -13.24
CA THR A 65 -3.77 -6.59 -13.96
C THR A 65 -3.14 -6.74 -15.32
#